data_AF-A0A8J6KY84-F1
#
_entry.id   AF-A0A8J6KY84-F1
#
_cell.length_a   1.000
_cell.length_b   1.000
_cell.length_c   1.000
_cell.angle_alpha   90.00
_cell.angle_beta   90.00
_cell.angle_gamma   90.00
#
_symmetry.space_group_name_H-M   'P 1'
#
loop_
_entity.id
_entity.type
_entity.pdbx_description
1 polymer ?
#
loop_
_entity_poly.entity_id
_entity_poly.type
_entity_poly.pdbx_seq_one_letter_code
_entity_poly.pdbx_strand_id
1 'polypeptide(L)'
;MGNSALRAHVETAQKTGVFQLKDRGLTEFPSELQKLTSNLRTIDLSNNKIDSLPPLLIGKFALLKSLSLNNNKLSMAFVLASFCYLRHLDVVDLSKNQIQSIPDTVGELQAIELNLNQNQISQISVRISCCPRLKVLRLEENCLELSMLPQSILSDSQICLLAVEGNLFEIKKLRELEGYDKYMERFTATKKKFA
;
A
#
# COMPACT_ATOMS: atom_id res chain seq x y z
N MET A 1 25.02 18.92 7.57
CA MET A 1 25.50 17.71 6.86
C MET A 1 24.39 16.93 6.12
N GLY A 2 23.12 17.37 6.10
CA GLY A 2 22.03 16.59 5.49
C GLY A 2 21.92 16.60 3.97
N ASN A 3 22.54 17.55 3.27
CA ASN A 3 22.33 17.76 1.82
C ASN A 3 23.31 16.95 0.93
N SER A 4 24.49 16.57 1.44
CA SER A 4 25.45 15.76 0.67
C SER A 4 25.02 14.30 0.53
N ALA A 5 24.40 13.74 1.57
CA ALA A 5 23.89 12.37 1.55
C ALA A 5 22.76 12.23 0.51
N LEU A 6 21.79 13.15 0.49
CA LEU A 6 20.66 13.08 -0.44
C LEU A 6 21.12 13.09 -1.90
N ARG A 7 22.06 13.99 -2.26
CA ARG A 7 22.59 14.09 -3.62
C ARG A 7 23.21 12.78 -4.11
N ALA A 8 24.03 12.12 -3.30
CA ALA A 8 24.65 10.85 -3.66
C ALA A 8 23.61 9.73 -3.90
N HIS A 9 22.53 9.69 -3.12
CA HIS A 9 21.46 8.73 -3.32
C HIS A 9 20.66 9.04 -4.59
N VAL A 10 20.42 10.32 -4.90
CA VAL A 10 19.77 10.75 -6.15
C VAL A 10 20.61 10.37 -7.37
N GLU A 11 21.93 10.62 -7.35
CA GLU A 11 22.83 10.23 -8.45
C GLU A 11 22.87 8.70 -8.64
N THR A 12 22.89 7.95 -7.54
CA THR A 12 22.83 6.48 -7.59
C THR A 12 21.51 6.00 -8.15
N ALA A 13 20.40 6.61 -7.73
CA ALA A 13 19.07 6.28 -8.22
C ALA A 13 18.86 6.65 -9.69
N GLN A 14 19.54 7.70 -10.18
CA GLN A 14 19.57 8.04 -11.60
C GLN A 14 20.24 6.95 -12.45
N LYS A 15 21.19 6.19 -11.90
CA LYS A 15 21.86 5.09 -12.62
C LYS A 15 21.13 3.76 -12.48
N THR A 16 20.58 3.50 -11.29
CA THR A 16 20.04 2.18 -10.91
C THR A 16 18.51 2.08 -11.05
N GLY A 17 17.80 3.21 -11.06
CA GLY A 17 16.34 3.24 -10.95
C GLY A 17 15.83 2.91 -9.54
N VAL A 18 16.71 2.85 -8.54
CA VAL A 18 16.38 2.49 -7.16
C VAL A 18 16.80 3.64 -6.25
N PHE A 19 15.82 4.27 -5.61
CA PHE A 19 16.07 5.29 -4.59
C PHE A 19 15.78 4.72 -3.21
N GLN A 20 16.78 4.74 -2.33
CA GLN A 20 16.62 4.27 -0.95
C GLN A 20 17.18 5.33 0.00
N LEU A 21 16.38 5.74 0.97
CA LEU A 21 16.80 6.68 1.99
C LEU A 21 16.06 6.39 3.31
N LYS A 22 16.57 5.39 4.02
CA LYS A 22 16.01 4.91 5.29
C LYS A 22 16.63 5.60 6.48
N ASP A 23 15.87 5.74 7.57
CA ASP A 23 16.36 6.18 8.88
C ASP A 23 17.10 7.52 8.83
N ARG A 24 16.53 8.49 8.11
CA ARG A 24 17.08 9.85 7.99
C ARG A 24 16.22 10.91 8.67
N GLY A 25 15.13 10.49 9.30
CA GLY A 25 14.19 11.40 9.97
C GLY A 25 13.55 12.40 9.01
N LEU A 26 13.38 12.04 7.73
CA LEU A 26 12.72 12.89 6.73
C LEU A 26 11.29 13.19 7.17
N THR A 27 10.91 14.45 7.18
CA THR A 27 9.53 14.87 7.48
C THR A 27 8.67 14.99 6.23
N GLU A 28 9.30 15.14 5.07
CA GLU A 28 8.64 15.32 3.78
C GLU A 28 9.24 14.43 2.70
N PHE A 29 8.49 14.22 1.62
CA PHE A 29 8.97 13.49 0.46
C PHE A 29 10.03 14.33 -0.30
N PRO A 30 11.21 13.76 -0.64
CA PRO A 30 12.27 14.52 -1.30
C PRO A 30 11.86 15.06 -2.68
N SER A 31 11.80 16.39 -2.81
CA SER A 31 11.40 17.07 -4.05
C SER A 31 12.34 16.78 -5.23
N GLU A 32 13.60 16.47 -4.95
CA GLU A 32 14.64 16.15 -5.93
C GLU A 32 14.31 14.91 -6.77
N LEU A 33 13.46 14.01 -6.25
CA LEU A 33 12.99 12.82 -6.97
C LEU A 33 12.12 13.16 -8.18
N GLN A 34 11.60 14.40 -8.27
CA GLN A 34 10.90 14.88 -9.46
C GLN A 34 11.73 14.71 -10.74
N LYS A 35 13.04 14.87 -10.65
CA LYS A 35 13.96 14.73 -11.79
C LYS A 35 14.15 13.28 -12.24
N LEU A 36 13.74 12.31 -11.43
CA LEU A 36 13.93 10.88 -11.66
C LEU A 36 12.62 10.14 -11.97
N THR A 37 11.52 10.88 -12.18
CA THR A 37 10.17 10.33 -12.44
C THR A 37 10.10 9.37 -13.62
N SER A 38 10.97 9.53 -14.61
CA SER A 38 11.07 8.67 -15.80
C SER A 38 11.95 7.42 -15.63
N ASN A 39 12.63 7.24 -14.49
CA ASN A 39 13.60 6.15 -14.30
C ASN A 39 13.36 5.31 -13.03
N LEU A 40 12.75 5.88 -11.98
CA LEU A 40 12.58 5.14 -10.73
C LEU A 40 11.60 3.98 -10.87
N ARG A 41 12.07 2.79 -10.48
CA ARG A 41 11.31 1.54 -10.37
C ARG A 41 11.06 1.17 -8.91
N THR A 42 11.94 1.58 -8.01
CA THR A 42 11.81 1.30 -6.57
C THR A 42 12.11 2.56 -5.78
N ILE A 43 11.21 2.91 -4.87
CA ILE A 43 11.39 3.97 -3.89
C ILE A 43 11.23 3.36 -2.50
N ASP A 44 12.25 3.53 -1.67
CA ASP A 44 12.24 3.11 -0.28
C ASP A 44 12.59 4.28 0.64
N LEU A 45 11.56 4.76 1.34
CA LEU A 45 11.62 5.85 2.31
C LEU A 45 11.21 5.35 3.69
N SER A 46 11.43 4.06 3.96
CA SER A 46 11.06 3.41 5.21
C SER A 46 11.80 3.99 6.43
N ASN A 47 11.18 3.94 7.60
CA ASN A 47 11.75 4.45 8.86
C ASN A 47 12.09 5.95 8.78
N ASN A 48 11.12 6.77 8.39
CA ASN A 48 11.26 8.22 8.42
C ASN A 48 10.11 8.82 9.25
N LYS A 49 9.88 10.12 9.11
CA LYS A 49 8.81 10.85 9.82
C LYS A 49 7.87 11.53 8.83
N ILE A 50 7.73 10.97 7.63
CA ILE A 50 6.93 11.54 6.55
C ILE A 50 5.45 11.45 6.94
N ASP A 51 4.76 12.59 6.97
CA ASP A 51 3.34 12.68 7.32
C ASP A 51 2.43 12.84 6.11
N SER A 52 2.98 13.26 4.98
CA SER A 52 2.26 13.57 3.76
C SER A 52 3.08 13.23 2.51
N LEU A 53 2.39 12.85 1.45
CA LEU A 53 2.99 12.65 0.12
C LEU A 53 2.49 13.73 -0.83
N PRO A 54 3.35 14.28 -1.70
CA PRO A 54 2.95 15.23 -2.73
C PRO A 54 2.17 14.47 -3.83
N PRO A 55 0.84 14.60 -3.92
CA PRO A 55 0.02 13.71 -4.75
C PRO A 55 0.43 13.81 -6.24
N LEU A 56 0.55 15.04 -6.74
CA LEU A 56 0.94 15.34 -8.13
C LEU A 56 2.32 14.80 -8.51
N LEU A 57 3.23 14.61 -7.55
CA LEU A 57 4.56 14.07 -7.83
C LEU A 57 4.55 12.55 -7.82
N ILE A 58 3.86 11.91 -6.87
CA ILE A 58 3.80 10.45 -6.80
C ILE A 58 3.20 9.86 -8.08
N GLY A 59 2.14 10.46 -8.61
CA GLY A 59 1.51 9.99 -9.86
C GLY A 59 2.42 10.07 -11.11
N LYS A 60 3.56 10.77 -11.05
CA LYS A 60 4.48 10.93 -12.19
C LYS A 60 5.50 9.80 -12.33
N PHE A 61 5.68 8.95 -11.32
CA PHE A 61 6.65 7.85 -11.39
C PHE A 61 6.13 6.69 -12.25
N ALA A 62 6.09 6.88 -13.56
CA ALA A 62 5.44 5.98 -14.50
C ALA A 62 6.00 4.55 -14.50
N LEU A 63 7.28 4.37 -14.14
CA LEU A 63 7.94 3.06 -14.09
C LEU A 63 7.97 2.43 -12.69
N LEU A 64 7.33 3.06 -11.69
CA LEU A 64 7.41 2.60 -10.31
C LEU A 64 6.71 1.27 -10.14
N LYS A 65 7.45 0.28 -9.62
CA LYS A 65 6.98 -1.06 -9.29
C LYS A 65 6.85 -1.29 -7.80
N SER A 66 7.72 -0.68 -7.00
CA SER A 66 7.73 -0.88 -5.56
C SER A 66 7.86 0.46 -4.83
N LEU A 67 6.94 0.69 -3.89
CA LEU A 67 6.93 1.86 -3.02
C LEU A 67 6.89 1.39 -1.56
N SER A 68 7.97 1.63 -0.82
CA SER A 68 8.07 1.33 0.61
C SER A 68 8.09 2.63 1.42
N LEU A 69 7.05 2.82 2.22
CA LEU A 69 6.82 3.96 3.09
C LEU A 69 6.50 3.52 4.52
N ASN A 70 6.87 2.29 4.87
CA ASN A 70 6.60 1.72 6.18
C ASN A 70 7.35 2.46 7.30
N ASN A 71 6.78 2.46 8.50
CA ASN A 71 7.32 3.14 9.67
C ASN A 71 7.51 4.64 9.42
N ASN A 72 6.41 5.31 9.09
CA ASN A 72 6.30 6.76 8.88
C ASN A 72 5.08 7.30 9.67
N LYS A 73 4.60 8.51 9.36
CA LYS A 73 3.47 9.15 10.03
C LYS A 73 2.31 9.43 9.06
N LEU A 74 2.20 8.66 7.99
CA LEU A 74 1.25 8.92 6.92
C LEU A 74 -0.20 8.73 7.40
N SER A 75 -1.07 9.61 6.92
CA SER A 75 -2.53 9.46 6.97
C SER A 75 -3.10 9.27 5.56
N MET A 76 -4.05 8.35 5.39
CA MET A 76 -4.40 7.77 4.08
C MET A 76 -5.21 8.68 3.17
N ALA A 77 -5.99 9.61 3.74
CA ALA A 77 -6.88 10.47 2.98
C ALA A 77 -6.17 11.25 1.86
N PHE A 78 -4.86 11.51 2.01
CA PHE A 78 -4.06 12.29 1.07
C PHE A 78 -3.27 11.44 0.05
N VAL A 79 -3.18 10.13 0.23
CA VAL A 79 -2.19 9.29 -0.47
C VAL A 79 -2.73 8.71 -1.78
N LEU A 80 -3.97 8.22 -1.78
CA LEU A 80 -4.44 7.33 -2.84
C LEU A 80 -4.87 8.00 -4.14
N ALA A 81 -5.29 9.27 -4.11
CA ALA A 81 -5.79 9.96 -5.30
C ALA A 81 -4.78 10.02 -6.46
N SER A 82 -3.49 9.85 -6.18
CA SER A 82 -2.44 9.86 -7.21
C SER A 82 -1.84 8.49 -7.51
N PHE A 83 -2.21 7.46 -6.76
CA PHE A 83 -1.73 6.09 -7.00
C PHE A 83 -2.44 5.45 -8.20
N CYS A 84 -3.59 5.99 -8.62
CA CYS A 84 -4.29 5.56 -9.83
C CYS A 84 -3.45 5.73 -11.11
N TYR A 85 -2.50 6.69 -11.12
CA TYR A 85 -1.60 6.92 -12.26
C TYR A 85 -0.43 5.93 -12.31
N LEU A 86 -0.14 5.21 -11.21
CA LEU A 86 0.97 4.26 -11.10
C LEU A 86 0.61 2.89 -11.70
N ARG A 87 0.52 2.82 -13.02
CA ARG A 87 0.03 1.63 -13.76
C ARG A 87 0.89 0.37 -13.61
N HIS A 88 2.14 0.51 -13.20
CA HIS A 88 3.10 -0.60 -13.07
C HIS A 88 3.43 -0.95 -11.62
N LEU A 89 2.66 -0.41 -10.66
CA LEU A 89 2.89 -0.69 -9.25
C LEU A 89 2.56 -2.16 -8.95
N ASP A 90 3.51 -2.85 -8.34
CA ASP A 90 3.34 -4.23 -7.91
C ASP A 90 3.15 -4.26 -6.39
N VAL A 91 3.98 -3.53 -5.64
CA VAL A 91 3.96 -3.55 -4.17
C VAL A 91 3.92 -2.15 -3.58
N VAL A 92 2.98 -1.94 -2.66
CA VAL A 92 2.88 -0.74 -1.81
C VAL A 92 2.94 -1.16 -0.35
N ASP A 93 3.99 -0.75 0.35
CA ASP A 93 4.12 -0.95 1.78
C ASP A 93 3.89 0.36 2.55
N LEU A 94 2.75 0.42 3.24
CA LEU A 94 2.33 1.50 4.11
C LEU A 94 2.17 1.03 5.56
N SER A 95 2.77 -0.11 5.92
CA SER A 95 2.68 -0.65 7.28
C SER A 95 3.32 0.29 8.32
N LYS A 96 2.90 0.20 9.60
CA LYS A 96 3.42 1.07 10.67
C LYS A 96 3.28 2.56 10.35
N ASN A 97 2.08 2.99 9.99
CA ASN A 97 1.74 4.40 9.79
C ASN A 97 0.55 4.79 10.70
N GLN A 98 -0.10 5.91 10.42
CA GLN A 98 -1.24 6.43 11.20
C GLN A 98 -2.51 6.46 10.35
N ILE A 99 -2.65 5.48 9.45
CA ILE A 99 -3.78 5.38 8.52
C ILE A 99 -5.02 4.91 9.28
N GLN A 100 -6.10 5.69 9.20
CA GLN A 100 -7.35 5.41 9.93
C GLN A 100 -8.47 4.85 9.05
N SER A 101 -8.44 5.11 7.75
CA SER A 101 -9.48 4.65 6.83
C SER A 101 -8.92 4.44 5.43
N ILE A 102 -9.59 3.56 4.67
CA ILE A 102 -9.33 3.37 3.25
C ILE A 102 -10.45 4.07 2.46
N PRO A 103 -10.18 5.21 1.79
CA PRO A 103 -11.18 5.97 1.05
C PRO A 103 -11.61 5.30 -0.27
N ASP A 104 -12.71 5.78 -0.86
CA ASP A 104 -13.27 5.31 -2.14
C ASP A 104 -12.28 5.36 -3.31
N THR A 105 -11.32 6.29 -3.27
CA THR A 105 -10.27 6.43 -4.29
C THR A 105 -9.37 5.20 -4.39
N VAL A 106 -9.40 4.30 -3.40
CA VAL A 106 -8.68 3.02 -3.47
C VAL A 106 -9.12 2.16 -4.65
N GLY A 107 -10.37 2.28 -5.12
CA GLY A 107 -10.87 1.47 -6.22
C GLY A 107 -10.12 1.65 -7.54
N GLU A 108 -9.36 2.74 -7.67
CA GLU A 108 -8.52 3.02 -8.84
C GLU A 108 -7.08 2.51 -8.70
N LEU A 109 -6.73 1.93 -7.55
CA LEU A 109 -5.38 1.47 -7.24
C LEU A 109 -4.94 0.35 -8.18
N GLN A 110 -3.82 0.56 -8.87
CA GLN A 110 -3.25 -0.38 -9.84
C GLN A 110 -2.22 -1.35 -9.23
N ALA A 111 -2.10 -1.40 -7.90
CA ALA A 111 -1.14 -2.25 -7.20
C ALA A 111 -1.58 -3.72 -7.14
N ILE A 112 -0.62 -4.65 -7.07
CA ILE A 112 -0.89 -6.08 -6.85
C ILE A 112 -0.99 -6.39 -5.35
N GLU A 113 -0.11 -5.79 -4.55
CA GLU A 113 -0.03 -5.97 -3.12
C GLU A 113 -0.10 -4.62 -2.40
N LEU A 114 -1.00 -4.54 -1.42
CA LEU A 114 -1.14 -3.41 -0.50
C LEU A 114 -0.96 -3.91 0.92
N ASN A 115 0.13 -3.50 1.55
CA ASN A 115 0.42 -3.79 2.95
C ASN A 115 0.07 -2.58 3.81
N LEU A 116 -0.92 -2.73 4.68
CA LEU A 116 -1.43 -1.74 5.61
C LEU A 116 -1.36 -2.24 7.06
N ASN A 117 -0.54 -3.25 7.34
CA ASN A 117 -0.38 -3.79 8.69
C ASN A 117 0.02 -2.72 9.70
N GLN A 118 -0.38 -2.86 10.96
CA GLN A 118 0.04 -1.97 12.05
C GLN A 118 -0.31 -0.51 11.76
N ASN A 119 -1.57 -0.27 11.43
CA ASN A 119 -2.15 1.06 11.29
C ASN A 119 -3.34 1.19 12.27
N GLN A 120 -4.16 2.22 12.10
CA GLN A 120 -5.33 2.48 12.94
C GLN A 120 -6.63 2.33 12.13
N ILE A 121 -6.63 1.46 11.12
CA ILE A 121 -7.74 1.34 10.17
C ILE A 121 -8.97 0.80 10.88
N SER A 122 -10.04 1.60 10.90
CA SER A 122 -11.36 1.20 11.40
C SER A 122 -12.41 1.14 10.30
N GLN A 123 -12.14 1.72 9.13
CA GLN A 123 -13.07 1.79 8.00
C GLN A 123 -12.40 1.44 6.68
N ILE A 124 -13.08 0.63 5.88
CA ILE A 124 -12.65 0.23 4.54
C ILE A 124 -13.76 0.52 3.55
N SER A 125 -13.47 1.31 2.52
CA SER A 125 -14.40 1.51 1.41
C SER A 125 -14.68 0.20 0.66
N VAL A 126 -15.94 -0.02 0.30
CA VAL A 126 -16.38 -1.09 -0.60
C VAL A 126 -15.65 -1.08 -1.95
N ARG A 127 -15.11 0.09 -2.36
CA ARG A 127 -14.37 0.26 -3.62
C ARG A 127 -13.07 -0.51 -3.67
N ILE A 128 -12.53 -0.99 -2.55
CA ILE A 128 -11.36 -1.88 -2.52
C ILE A 128 -11.57 -3.14 -3.37
N SER A 129 -12.82 -3.61 -3.50
CA SER A 129 -13.17 -4.77 -4.31
C SER A 129 -13.12 -4.47 -5.82
N CYS A 130 -13.14 -3.20 -6.21
CA CYS A 130 -13.06 -2.75 -7.60
C CYS A 130 -11.61 -2.60 -8.09
N CYS A 131 -10.60 -2.77 -7.23
CA CYS A 131 -9.20 -2.62 -7.63
C CYS A 131 -8.85 -3.62 -8.75
N PRO A 132 -8.40 -3.17 -9.93
CA PRO A 132 -8.28 -4.04 -11.10
C PRO A 132 -7.13 -5.06 -11.02
N ARG A 133 -6.14 -4.82 -10.17
CA ARG A 133 -4.93 -5.67 -10.05
C ARG A 133 -4.67 -6.20 -8.64
N LEU A 134 -5.42 -5.75 -7.63
CA LEU A 134 -5.11 -6.05 -6.22
C LEU A 134 -5.44 -7.51 -5.89
N LYS A 135 -4.41 -8.25 -5.49
CA LYS A 135 -4.48 -9.68 -5.15
C LYS A 135 -4.18 -9.94 -3.68
N VAL A 136 -3.29 -9.12 -3.09
CA VAL A 136 -2.82 -9.27 -1.72
C VAL A 136 -3.18 -8.01 -0.94
N LEU A 137 -3.99 -8.18 0.10
CA LEU A 137 -4.36 -7.11 1.03
C LEU A 137 -4.00 -7.54 2.44
N ARG A 138 -3.10 -6.80 3.08
CA ARG A 138 -2.70 -7.04 4.47
C ARG A 138 -3.17 -5.89 5.35
N LEU A 139 -3.90 -6.25 6.40
CA LEU A 139 -4.58 -5.37 7.35
C LEU A 139 -4.38 -5.86 8.78
N GLU A 140 -3.31 -6.61 9.04
CA GLU A 140 -3.03 -7.17 10.36
C GLU A 140 -2.77 -6.05 11.37
N GLU A 141 -3.13 -6.28 12.64
CA GLU A 141 -2.92 -5.32 13.74
C GLU A 141 -3.48 -3.92 13.44
N ASN A 142 -4.79 -3.87 13.19
CA ASN A 142 -5.56 -2.64 12.94
C ASN A 142 -6.78 -2.58 13.87
N CYS A 143 -7.62 -1.56 13.71
CA CYS A 143 -8.81 -1.32 14.54
C CYS A 143 -10.11 -1.72 13.81
N LEU A 144 -10.06 -2.70 12.91
CA LEU A 144 -11.21 -3.04 12.07
C LEU A 144 -12.23 -3.87 12.85
N GLU A 145 -13.49 -3.46 12.83
CA GLU A 145 -14.62 -4.29 13.25
C GLU A 145 -15.09 -5.17 12.09
N LEU A 146 -15.67 -6.34 12.38
CA LEU A 146 -16.16 -7.24 11.32
C LEU A 146 -17.20 -6.58 10.41
N SER A 147 -18.07 -5.72 10.96
CA SER A 147 -19.08 -4.94 10.24
C SER A 147 -18.49 -3.97 9.22
N MET A 148 -17.25 -3.54 9.44
CA MET A 148 -16.53 -2.59 8.59
C MET A 148 -15.71 -3.26 7.49
N LEU A 149 -15.66 -4.60 7.46
CA LEU A 149 -15.06 -5.35 6.36
C LEU A 149 -16.12 -5.56 5.25
N PRO A 150 -15.95 -4.97 4.05
CA PRO A 150 -16.89 -5.16 2.97
C PRO A 150 -16.92 -6.63 2.52
N GLN A 151 -18.10 -7.25 2.55
CA GLN A 151 -18.29 -8.63 2.07
C GLN A 151 -17.92 -8.79 0.59
N SER A 152 -17.98 -7.71 -0.20
CA SER A 152 -17.53 -7.69 -1.59
C SER A 152 -16.04 -8.07 -1.75
N ILE A 153 -15.21 -7.91 -0.71
CA ILE A 153 -13.83 -8.42 -0.72
C ILE A 153 -13.85 -9.94 -0.85
N LEU A 154 -14.80 -10.60 -0.20
CA LEU A 154 -14.93 -12.06 -0.20
C LEU A 154 -15.63 -12.55 -1.48
N SER A 155 -16.68 -11.88 -1.94
CA SER A 155 -17.47 -12.34 -3.09
C SER A 155 -16.94 -11.89 -4.46
N ASP A 156 -16.69 -10.59 -4.63
CA ASP A 156 -16.65 -9.93 -5.95
C ASP A 156 -15.26 -9.39 -6.32
N SER A 157 -14.29 -9.48 -5.41
CA SER A 157 -12.94 -8.97 -5.62
C SER A 157 -11.99 -9.99 -6.25
N GLN A 158 -10.85 -9.48 -6.73
CA GLN A 158 -9.70 -10.31 -7.16
C GLN A 158 -8.74 -10.66 -6.02
N ILE A 159 -9.04 -10.23 -4.79
CA ILE A 159 -8.18 -10.48 -3.62
C ILE A 159 -8.20 -11.97 -3.32
N CYS A 160 -7.02 -12.57 -3.37
CA CYS A 160 -6.79 -13.98 -3.09
C CYS A 160 -6.04 -14.20 -1.78
N LEU A 161 -5.37 -13.19 -1.24
CA LEU A 161 -4.73 -13.24 0.08
C LEU A 161 -5.21 -12.03 0.89
N LEU A 162 -6.02 -12.29 1.91
CA LEU A 162 -6.50 -11.33 2.88
C LEU A 162 -5.93 -11.69 4.25
N ALA A 163 -5.06 -10.82 4.78
CA ALA A 163 -4.52 -10.96 6.13
C ALA A 163 -5.17 -9.91 7.04
N VAL A 164 -5.89 -10.35 8.07
CA VAL A 164 -6.70 -9.49 8.97
C VAL A 164 -6.52 -9.86 10.45
N GLU A 165 -5.45 -10.58 10.78
CA GLU A 165 -5.18 -11.01 12.16
C GLU A 165 -4.92 -9.81 13.07
N GLY A 166 -5.30 -9.89 14.35
CA GLY A 166 -5.08 -8.78 15.28
C GLY A 166 -6.00 -7.55 15.08
N ASN A 167 -7.18 -7.74 14.47
CA ASN A 167 -8.24 -6.73 14.43
C ASN A 167 -9.28 -6.91 15.55
N LEU A 168 -10.31 -6.06 15.62
CA LEU A 168 -11.35 -6.06 16.66
C LEU A 168 -12.43 -7.14 16.44
N PHE A 169 -12.08 -8.26 15.82
CA PHE A 169 -12.98 -9.39 15.63
C PHE A 169 -12.23 -10.72 15.64
N GLU A 170 -12.95 -11.78 16.01
CA GLU A 170 -12.42 -13.14 15.94
C GLU A 170 -12.43 -13.65 14.50
N ILE A 171 -11.29 -14.19 14.05
CA ILE A 171 -11.11 -14.75 12.70
C ILE A 171 -12.15 -15.85 12.38
N LYS A 172 -12.69 -16.54 13.39
CA LYS A 172 -13.74 -17.56 13.20
C LYS A 172 -15.01 -16.95 12.61
N LYS A 173 -15.41 -15.76 13.06
CA LYS A 173 -16.60 -15.05 12.55
C LYS A 173 -16.46 -14.62 11.10
N LEU A 174 -15.23 -14.41 10.62
CA LEU A 174 -14.95 -14.14 9.20
C LEU A 174 -15.36 -15.32 8.30
N ARG A 175 -15.22 -16.56 8.81
CA ARG A 175 -15.53 -17.78 8.05
C ARG A 175 -17.02 -18.01 7.89
N GLU A 176 -17.83 -17.36 8.74
CA GLU A 176 -19.29 -17.45 8.73
C GLU A 176 -19.91 -16.40 7.78
N LEU A 177 -19.10 -15.48 7.23
CA LEU A 177 -19.59 -14.47 6.30
C LEU A 177 -19.91 -15.06 4.92
N GLU A 178 -20.96 -14.51 4.31
CA GLU A 178 -21.31 -14.82 2.93
C GLU A 178 -20.15 -14.48 1.98
N GLY A 179 -19.87 -15.38 1.02
CA GLY A 179 -18.78 -15.23 0.08
C GLY A 179 -17.41 -15.70 0.57
N TYR A 180 -17.27 -16.12 1.84
CA TYR A 180 -16.00 -16.66 2.34
C TYR A 180 -15.53 -17.89 1.54
N ASP A 181 -16.44 -18.75 1.11
CA ASP A 181 -16.11 -19.91 0.26
C ASP A 181 -15.49 -19.49 -1.07
N LYS A 182 -16.05 -18.47 -1.74
CA LYS A 182 -15.49 -17.90 -2.97
C LYS A 182 -14.08 -17.36 -2.73
N TYR A 183 -13.85 -16.69 -1.61
CA TYR A 183 -12.51 -16.24 -1.22
C TYR A 183 -11.55 -17.43 -1.02
N MET A 184 -12.00 -18.49 -0.33
CA MET A 184 -11.18 -19.67 -0.07
C MET A 184 -10.81 -20.44 -1.35
N GLU A 185 -11.70 -20.49 -2.34
CA GLU A 185 -11.39 -21.00 -3.67
C GLU A 185 -10.26 -20.19 -4.33
N ARG A 186 -10.35 -18.84 -4.32
CA ARG A 186 -9.31 -17.95 -4.85
C ARG A 186 -7.97 -18.12 -4.12
N PHE A 187 -8.00 -18.19 -2.79
CA PHE A 187 -6.81 -18.38 -1.95
C PHE A 187 -6.11 -19.71 -2.25
N THR A 188 -6.88 -20.80 -2.33
CA THR A 188 -6.34 -22.15 -2.57
C THR A 188 -5.79 -22.30 -3.99
N ALA A 189 -6.50 -21.75 -4.99
CA ALA A 189 -6.04 -21.75 -6.38
C ALA A 189 -4.72 -20.99 -6.55
N THR A 190 -4.51 -19.94 -5.76
CA THR A 190 -3.27 -19.16 -5.78
C THR A 190 -2.13 -19.89 -5.09
N LYS A 191 -2.36 -20.51 -3.91
CA LYS A 191 -1.33 -21.32 -3.24
C LYS A 191 -0.80 -22.46 -4.11
N LYS A 192 -1.67 -23.12 -4.87
CA LYS A 192 -1.26 -24.19 -5.81
C LYS A 192 -0.43 -23.71 -7.01
N LYS A 193 -0.44 -22.41 -7.33
CA LYS A 193 0.39 -21.83 -8.41
C LYS A 193 1.81 -21.48 -7.95
N PHE A 194 2.04 -21.44 -6.64
CA PHE A 194 3.32 -21.07 -6.03
C PHE A 194 3.93 -22.17 -5.16
N ALA A 195 3.38 -23.40 -5.21
CA ALA A 195 3.92 -24.62 -4.61
C ALA A 195 4.34 -25.58 -5.72
#